data_AF-A0A2W2CYX1-F1
#
_entry.id   AF-A0A2W2CYX1-F1
#
_cell.length_a   1.000
_cell.length_b   1.000
_cell.length_c   1.000
_cell.angle_alpha   90.00
_cell.angle_beta   90.00
_cell.angle_gamma   90.00
#
_symmetry.space_group_name_H-M   'P 1'
#
loop_
_entity.id
_entity.type
_entity.pdbx_description
1 polymer ?
#
loop_
_entity_poly.entity_id
_entity_poly.type
_entity_poly.pdbx_seq_one_letter_code
_entity_poly.pdbx_strand_id
1 'polypeptide(L)'
;MDEDGFRALARSSPWRWRSVELTRTLVGHSIVAEQAVRAWIDRPGRMRVVDHEGVEHLVDETPQLPADIALPLDPGAPAPVLRADGLVAERPSTVHVFYDDPMYENYLWVAMLDPVELSGGVDVLMVRDGVRAGRPTVEATVRPTSSYDPRCTCCAMLFGEVAAGLLRDEGGPQPDERAYADSFDVALDVETGICVRLRELGGDNDGAGFDVTIAAVTPA
;
A
#
# COMPACT_ATOMS: atom_id res chain seq x y z
N MET A 1 -17.14 -8.18 4.79
CA MET A 1 -16.45 -8.59 3.55
C MET A 1 -15.75 -9.92 3.80
N ASP A 2 -15.60 -10.79 2.79
CA ASP A 2 -14.85 -12.06 2.89
C ASP A 2 -13.41 -11.91 2.36
N GLU A 3 -12.64 -13.01 2.36
CA GLU A 3 -11.24 -13.02 1.88
C GLU A 3 -11.12 -12.55 0.42
N ASP A 4 -11.98 -13.06 -0.45
CA ASP A 4 -11.93 -12.73 -1.87
C ASP A 4 -12.28 -11.24 -2.11
N GLY A 5 -13.24 -10.71 -1.35
CA GLY A 5 -13.51 -9.28 -1.31
C GLY A 5 -12.32 -8.45 -0.83
N PHE A 6 -11.62 -8.87 0.23
CA PHE A 6 -10.40 -8.20 0.71
C PHE A 6 -9.32 -8.13 -0.38
N ARG A 7 -9.06 -9.26 -1.05
CA ARG A 7 -8.09 -9.33 -2.16
C ARG A 7 -8.52 -8.44 -3.34
N ALA A 8 -9.81 -8.42 -3.66
CA ALA A 8 -10.34 -7.55 -4.70
C ALA A 8 -10.20 -6.06 -4.35
N LEU A 9 -10.43 -5.69 -3.09
CA LEU A 9 -10.22 -4.32 -2.62
C LEU A 9 -8.75 -3.91 -2.71
N ALA A 10 -7.83 -4.79 -2.29
CA ALA A 10 -6.38 -4.59 -2.42
C ALA A 10 -5.96 -4.35 -3.88
N ARG A 11 -6.62 -4.99 -4.85
CA ARG A 11 -6.40 -4.76 -6.28
C ARG A 11 -7.02 -3.47 -6.81
N SER A 12 -7.92 -2.81 -6.10
CA SER A 12 -8.77 -1.79 -6.70
C SER A 12 -8.24 -0.36 -6.59
N SER A 13 -7.32 -0.05 -5.68
CA SER A 13 -6.90 1.34 -5.39
C SER A 13 -6.65 2.22 -6.62
N PRO A 14 -5.94 1.77 -7.67
CA PRO A 14 -5.61 2.60 -8.84
C PRO A 14 -6.83 3.20 -9.58
N TRP A 15 -8.01 2.58 -9.44
CA TRP A 15 -9.24 3.00 -10.12
C TRP A 15 -10.28 3.61 -9.18
N ARG A 16 -9.97 3.84 -7.90
CA ARG A 16 -10.96 4.32 -6.92
C ARG A 16 -10.86 5.81 -6.62
N TRP A 17 -9.70 6.40 -6.83
CA TRP A 17 -9.45 7.81 -6.49
C TRP A 17 -8.43 8.45 -7.44
N ARG A 18 -8.61 9.74 -7.69
CA ARG A 18 -7.68 10.63 -8.43
C ARG A 18 -6.79 11.43 -7.50
N SER A 19 -7.36 11.91 -6.40
CA SER A 19 -6.60 12.63 -5.39
C SER A 19 -7.03 12.28 -3.98
N VAL A 20 -6.09 12.37 -3.05
CA VAL A 20 -6.31 12.12 -1.63
C VAL A 20 -5.51 13.11 -0.78
N GLU A 21 -6.12 13.54 0.31
CA GLU A 21 -5.43 14.19 1.42
C GLU A 21 -5.41 13.22 2.59
N LEU A 22 -4.22 12.93 3.12
CA LEU A 22 -4.05 11.99 4.22
C LEU A 22 -2.95 12.41 5.20
N THR A 23 -2.96 11.79 6.37
CA THR A 23 -1.88 11.83 7.34
C THR A 23 -1.41 10.41 7.62
N ARG A 24 -0.13 10.11 7.41
CA ARG A 24 0.52 8.84 7.80
C ARG A 24 1.28 9.06 9.09
N THR A 25 1.04 8.23 10.09
CA THR A 25 1.77 8.22 11.36
C THR A 25 2.49 6.89 11.51
N LEU A 26 3.82 6.93 11.68
CA LEU A 26 4.60 5.73 12.01
C LEU A 26 4.40 5.35 13.49
N VAL A 27 4.37 4.05 13.75
CA VAL A 27 4.22 3.46 15.10
C VAL A 27 5.31 2.41 15.28
N GLY A 28 6.01 2.38 16.42
CA GLY A 28 7.14 1.45 16.63
C GLY A 28 8.52 2.12 16.54
N HIS A 29 9.58 1.32 16.42
CA HIS A 29 10.91 1.65 16.98
C HIS A 29 11.74 2.77 16.34
N SER A 30 12.43 3.46 17.26
CA SER A 30 13.64 4.32 17.17
C SER A 30 13.53 5.76 16.62
N ILE A 31 13.17 6.65 17.55
CA ILE A 31 13.48 8.09 17.66
C ILE A 31 12.42 9.04 17.05
N VAL A 32 11.95 9.94 17.94
CA VAL A 32 10.90 10.96 17.85
C VAL A 32 9.45 10.48 17.81
N ALA A 33 8.59 11.19 18.55
CA ALA A 33 7.15 10.98 18.62
C ALA A 33 6.56 10.73 17.24
N GLU A 34 5.59 9.80 17.15
CA GLU A 34 4.61 9.67 16.06
C GLU A 34 4.95 10.58 14.86
N GLN A 35 5.87 10.14 13.99
CA GLN A 35 6.31 10.94 12.85
C GLN A 35 5.17 10.98 11.83
N ALA A 36 4.25 11.91 12.10
CA ALA A 36 3.11 12.20 11.26
C ALA A 36 3.59 13.05 10.09
N VAL A 37 3.29 12.60 8.88
CA VAL A 37 3.44 13.40 7.67
C VAL A 37 2.06 13.60 7.05
N ARG A 38 1.77 14.83 6.63
CA ARG A 38 0.53 15.15 5.90
C ARG A 38 0.83 15.23 4.42
N ALA A 39 0.05 14.52 3.61
CA ALA A 39 0.27 14.45 2.18
C ALA A 39 -0.99 14.81 1.39
N TRP A 40 -0.77 15.45 0.26
CA TRP A 40 -1.74 15.71 -0.79
C TRP A 40 -1.21 15.06 -2.04
N ILE A 41 -1.94 14.09 -2.56
CA ILE A 41 -1.52 13.27 -3.71
C ILE A 41 -2.52 13.46 -4.81
N ASP A 42 -2.03 13.75 -6.02
CA ASP A 42 -2.78 13.80 -7.26
C ASP A 42 -2.14 12.81 -8.24
N ARG A 43 -2.88 11.75 -8.56
CA ARG A 43 -2.45 10.80 -9.60
C ARG A 43 -2.37 11.50 -10.96
N PRO A 44 -1.38 11.14 -11.79
CA PRO A 44 -0.52 9.95 -11.65
C PRO A 44 0.81 10.15 -10.92
N GLY A 45 1.21 11.37 -10.53
CA GLY A 45 2.59 11.56 -10.08
C GLY A 45 2.88 12.82 -9.29
N ARG A 46 1.86 13.60 -8.91
CA ARG A 46 2.07 14.83 -8.15
C ARG A 46 1.76 14.58 -6.68
N MET A 47 2.65 15.04 -5.83
CA MET A 47 2.46 14.94 -4.39
C MET A 47 3.13 16.10 -3.68
N ARG A 48 2.47 16.59 -2.63
CA ARG A 48 3.08 17.46 -1.63
C ARG A 48 3.04 16.76 -0.29
N VAL A 49 4.16 16.71 0.41
CA VAL A 49 4.26 16.17 1.78
C VAL A 49 4.76 17.27 2.69
N VAL A 50 4.10 17.45 3.83
CA VAL A 50 4.60 18.26 4.95
C VAL A 50 5.00 17.28 6.04
N ASP A 51 6.29 17.25 6.37
CA ASP A 51 6.80 16.33 7.39
C ASP A 51 6.58 16.85 8.82
N HIS A 52 7.03 16.07 9.80
CA HIS A 52 6.87 16.37 11.22
C HIS A 52 7.62 17.63 11.68
N GLU A 53 8.61 18.11 10.92
CA GLU A 53 9.32 19.37 11.17
C GLU A 53 8.65 20.56 10.45
N GLY A 54 7.61 20.29 9.66
CA GLY A 54 6.92 21.29 8.83
C GLY A 54 7.63 21.59 7.52
N VAL A 55 8.62 20.78 7.12
CA VAL A 55 9.30 20.94 5.83
C VAL A 55 8.41 20.40 4.71
N GLU A 56 8.28 21.18 3.65
CA GLU A 56 7.52 20.79 2.46
C GLU A 56 8.42 20.08 1.44
N HIS A 57 7.97 18.91 1.01
CA HIS A 57 8.54 18.13 -0.08
C HIS A 57 7.55 18.12 -1.24
N LEU A 58 7.97 18.67 -2.39
CA LEU A 58 7.20 18.65 -3.62
C LEU A 58 7.75 17.58 -4.55
N VAL A 59 6.91 16.62 -4.91
CA VAL A 59 7.23 15.52 -5.81
C VAL A 59 6.41 15.68 -7.08
N ASP A 60 7.08 15.72 -8.23
CA ASP A 60 6.46 15.60 -9.54
C ASP A 60 7.15 14.48 -10.31
N GLU A 61 6.62 13.28 -10.12
CA GLU A 61 6.99 12.05 -10.81
C GLU A 61 5.97 11.74 -11.92
N THR A 62 5.29 12.77 -12.46
CA THR A 62 4.35 12.59 -13.57
C THR A 62 5.06 11.80 -14.70
N PRO A 63 4.61 10.57 -15.00
CA PRO A 63 5.39 9.69 -15.87
C PRO A 63 5.50 10.24 -17.29
N GLN A 64 6.73 10.30 -17.82
CA GLN A 64 6.98 10.58 -19.23
C GLN A 64 7.00 9.26 -20.02
N LEU A 65 5.82 8.69 -20.21
CA LEU A 65 5.67 7.35 -20.78
C LEU A 65 5.62 7.37 -22.32
N PRO A 66 6.11 6.30 -22.97
CA PRO A 66 5.80 6.01 -24.38
C PRO A 66 4.29 6.00 -24.64
N ALA A 67 3.88 6.34 -25.86
CA ALA A 67 2.45 6.46 -26.23
C ALA A 67 1.66 5.14 -26.12
N ASP A 68 2.34 4.00 -26.06
CA ASP A 68 1.76 2.68 -25.89
C ASP A 68 1.70 2.21 -24.42
N ILE A 69 2.13 3.04 -23.46
CA ILE A 69 1.95 2.79 -22.03
C ILE A 69 0.90 3.76 -21.50
N ALA A 70 -0.15 3.22 -20.88
CA ALA A 70 -1.24 3.97 -20.28
C ALA A 70 -1.17 3.91 -18.74
N LEU A 71 -1.75 4.91 -18.10
CA LEU A 71 -2.02 4.92 -16.66
C LEU A 71 -3.46 4.44 -16.39
N PRO A 72 -3.77 3.89 -15.20
CA PRO A 72 -5.08 3.32 -14.88
C PRO A 72 -6.28 4.23 -15.14
N LEU A 73 -6.11 5.54 -15.03
CA LEU A 73 -7.15 6.55 -15.20
C LEU A 73 -7.09 7.30 -16.54
N ASP A 74 -6.16 6.94 -17.43
CA ASP A 74 -6.04 7.58 -18.73
C ASP A 74 -7.24 7.25 -19.62
N PRO A 75 -7.70 8.20 -20.45
CA PRO A 75 -8.69 7.92 -21.48
C PRO A 75 -8.20 6.84 -22.44
N GLY A 76 -8.90 5.70 -22.49
CA GLY A 76 -8.56 4.58 -23.37
C GLY A 76 -7.57 3.57 -22.77
N ALA A 77 -7.17 3.73 -21.51
CA ALA A 77 -6.45 2.69 -20.79
C ALA A 77 -7.26 1.38 -20.77
N PRO A 78 -6.60 0.20 -20.81
CA PRO A 78 -7.28 -1.08 -20.63
C PRO A 78 -8.06 -1.10 -19.31
N ALA A 79 -9.36 -1.38 -19.38
CA ALA A 79 -10.19 -1.49 -18.19
C ALA A 79 -9.86 -2.79 -17.42
N PRO A 80 -9.87 -2.77 -16.07
CA PRO A 80 -9.76 -3.99 -15.29
C PRO A 80 -11.00 -4.86 -15.44
N VAL A 81 -10.85 -6.16 -15.15
CA VAL A 81 -12.00 -7.05 -15.01
C VAL A 81 -12.66 -6.75 -13.68
N LEU A 82 -13.91 -6.32 -13.71
CA LEU A 82 -14.69 -6.01 -12.51
C LEU A 82 -15.55 -7.20 -12.07
N ARG A 83 -15.67 -7.34 -10.76
CA ARG A 83 -16.67 -8.19 -10.11
C ARG A 83 -18.04 -7.53 -10.15
N ALA A 84 -19.07 -8.29 -9.78
CA ALA A 84 -20.44 -7.78 -9.65
C ALA A 84 -20.58 -6.67 -8.59
N ASP A 85 -19.70 -6.64 -7.59
CA ASP A 85 -19.65 -5.61 -6.54
C ASP A 85 -18.84 -4.35 -6.95
N GLY A 86 -18.30 -4.32 -8.18
CA GLY A 86 -17.50 -3.22 -8.70
C GLY A 86 -16.03 -3.21 -8.26
N LEU A 87 -15.57 -4.20 -7.49
CA LEU A 87 -14.15 -4.36 -7.17
C LEU A 87 -13.41 -5.11 -8.30
N VAL A 88 -12.09 -4.90 -8.35
CA VAL A 88 -11.22 -5.49 -9.38
C VAL A 88 -11.02 -7.00 -9.12
N ALA A 89 -11.52 -7.83 -10.04
CA ALA A 89 -11.20 -9.24 -10.11
C ALA A 89 -9.76 -9.44 -10.60
N GLU A 90 -9.39 -8.76 -11.68
CA GLU A 90 -8.10 -8.89 -12.34
C GLU A 90 -7.63 -7.54 -12.88
N ARG A 91 -6.36 -7.20 -12.61
CA ARG A 91 -5.70 -6.03 -13.19
C ARG A 91 -5.21 -6.35 -14.60
N PRO A 92 -5.26 -5.41 -15.55
CA PRO A 92 -4.56 -5.55 -16.82
C PRO A 92 -3.08 -5.92 -16.61
N SER A 93 -2.69 -7.12 -17.01
CA SER A 93 -1.32 -7.65 -16.85
C SER A 93 -0.41 -7.34 -18.05
N THR A 94 -0.91 -6.57 -19.02
CA THR A 94 -0.15 -6.15 -20.19
C THR A 94 0.97 -5.20 -19.78
N VAL A 95 2.15 -5.32 -20.41
CA VAL A 95 3.30 -4.40 -20.23
C VAL A 95 3.01 -2.94 -20.59
N HIS A 96 1.79 -2.65 -21.04
CA HIS A 96 1.28 -1.36 -21.47
C HIS A 96 0.55 -0.58 -20.38
N VAL A 97 0.59 -1.01 -19.10
CA VAL A 97 0.00 -0.24 -18.00
C VAL A 97 1.03 0.01 -16.89
N PHE A 98 1.21 1.27 -16.53
CA PHE A 98 2.09 1.71 -15.44
C PHE A 98 1.26 2.01 -14.19
N TYR A 99 1.58 1.38 -13.05
CA TYR A 99 0.74 1.41 -11.85
C TYR A 99 1.31 2.24 -10.68
N ASP A 100 2.52 2.75 -10.77
CA ASP A 100 3.14 3.37 -9.61
C ASP A 100 2.55 4.75 -9.30
N ASP A 101 2.37 4.97 -8.00
CA ASP A 101 2.02 6.24 -7.37
C ASP A 101 3.30 7.04 -7.04
N PRO A 102 3.22 8.37 -6.88
CA PRO A 102 4.39 9.16 -6.51
C PRO A 102 4.97 8.73 -5.15
N MET A 103 6.29 8.60 -5.09
CA MET A 103 6.99 8.05 -3.93
C MET A 103 7.40 9.14 -2.93
N TYR A 104 7.24 8.85 -1.64
CA TYR A 104 7.87 9.60 -0.54
C TYR A 104 8.69 8.63 0.30
N GLU A 105 9.99 8.93 0.44
CA GLU A 105 11.02 8.14 1.12
C GLU A 105 11.32 6.76 0.50
N ASN A 106 10.33 5.88 0.35
CA ASN A 106 10.54 4.51 -0.12
C ASN A 106 9.25 3.82 -0.63
N TYR A 107 9.37 2.59 -1.11
CA TYR A 107 8.26 1.83 -1.69
C TYR A 107 7.19 1.36 -0.70
N LEU A 108 7.43 1.41 0.62
CA LEU A 108 6.36 1.14 1.59
C LEU A 108 5.24 2.19 1.47
N TRP A 109 5.60 3.43 1.12
CA TRP A 109 4.64 4.48 0.80
C TRP A 109 3.78 4.12 -0.42
N VAL A 110 4.41 3.67 -1.51
CA VAL A 110 3.71 3.28 -2.74
C VAL A 110 2.83 2.06 -2.49
N ALA A 111 3.33 1.05 -1.76
CA ALA A 111 2.55 -0.12 -1.38
C ALA A 111 1.37 0.25 -0.46
N MET A 112 1.48 1.28 0.37
CA MET A 112 0.38 1.79 1.19
C MET A 112 -0.74 2.38 0.32
N LEU A 113 -0.39 3.18 -0.69
CA LEU A 113 -1.34 3.78 -1.63
C LEU A 113 -1.97 2.75 -2.54
N ASP A 114 -1.19 1.77 -2.99
CA ASP A 114 -1.62 0.67 -3.86
C ASP A 114 -1.21 -0.70 -3.27
N PRO A 115 -2.03 -1.27 -2.35
CA PRO A 115 -1.67 -2.47 -1.58
C PRO A 115 -1.93 -3.77 -2.34
N VAL A 116 -1.63 -3.79 -3.64
CA VAL A 116 -1.81 -4.97 -4.50
C VAL A 116 -1.08 -6.21 -3.99
N GLU A 117 0.02 -6.02 -3.27
CA GLU A 117 0.79 -7.08 -2.61
C GLU A 117 -0.07 -7.91 -1.64
N LEU A 118 -1.14 -7.36 -1.10
CA LEU A 118 -2.08 -8.08 -0.20
C LEU A 118 -3.08 -8.96 -0.97
N SER A 119 -3.09 -8.88 -2.30
CA SER A 119 -4.06 -9.59 -3.13
C SER A 119 -3.62 -11.01 -3.51
N GLY A 120 -2.33 -11.32 -3.44
CA GLY A 120 -1.73 -12.61 -3.80
C GLY A 120 -0.49 -12.92 -2.97
N GLY A 121 -0.07 -14.19 -2.93
CA GLY A 121 1.14 -14.59 -2.19
C GLY A 121 1.07 -14.45 -0.67
N VAL A 122 -0.11 -14.18 -0.12
CA VAL A 122 -0.37 -14.02 1.32
C VAL A 122 -1.49 -14.94 1.76
N ASP A 123 -1.34 -15.58 2.92
CA ASP A 123 -2.43 -16.27 3.62
C ASP A 123 -3.27 -15.24 4.36
N VAL A 124 -4.59 -15.30 4.22
CA VAL A 124 -5.52 -14.43 4.95
C VAL A 124 -6.10 -15.24 6.11
N LEU A 125 -5.62 -14.97 7.32
CA LEU A 125 -5.94 -15.76 8.51
C LEU A 125 -7.28 -15.33 9.14
N MET A 126 -7.62 -14.05 8.99
CA MET A 126 -8.87 -13.46 9.47
C MET A 126 -9.24 -12.29 8.57
N VAL A 127 -10.54 -12.10 8.31
CA VAL A 127 -11.09 -10.87 7.73
C VAL A 127 -12.30 -10.43 8.53
N ARG A 128 -12.44 -9.13 8.75
CA ARG A 128 -13.62 -8.54 9.37
C ARG A 128 -13.86 -7.13 8.84
N ASP A 129 -15.12 -6.72 8.86
CA ASP A 129 -15.47 -5.32 8.64
C ASP A 129 -15.09 -4.50 9.88
N GLY A 130 -14.65 -3.26 9.67
CA GLY A 130 -14.21 -2.34 10.70
C GLY A 130 -14.53 -0.89 10.38
N VAL A 131 -14.15 0.00 11.28
CA VAL A 131 -14.23 1.45 11.09
C VAL A 131 -12.98 2.08 11.67
N ARG A 132 -12.28 2.91 10.89
CA ARG A 132 -11.11 3.68 11.35
C ARG A 132 -11.28 5.15 10.98
N ALA A 133 -11.06 6.03 11.95
CA ALA A 133 -11.26 7.49 11.79
C ALA A 133 -12.63 7.86 11.16
N GLY A 134 -13.69 7.12 11.50
CA GLY A 134 -15.04 7.34 10.98
C GLY A 134 -15.30 6.79 9.57
N ARG A 135 -14.33 6.09 8.96
CA ARG A 135 -14.42 5.53 7.61
C ARG A 135 -14.55 4.00 7.65
N PRO A 136 -15.43 3.38 6.84
CA PRO A 136 -15.50 1.92 6.76
C PRO A 136 -14.20 1.31 6.26
N THR A 137 -13.76 0.25 6.92
CA THR A 137 -12.55 -0.50 6.57
C THR A 137 -12.80 -1.99 6.50
N VAL A 138 -11.91 -2.69 5.82
CA VAL A 138 -11.79 -4.15 5.88
C VAL A 138 -10.47 -4.46 6.56
N GLU A 139 -10.55 -5.05 7.75
CA GLU A 139 -9.39 -5.44 8.54
C GLU A 139 -9.06 -6.91 8.29
N ALA A 140 -7.78 -7.22 8.18
CA ALA A 140 -7.32 -8.59 7.99
C ALA A 140 -6.04 -8.87 8.77
N THR A 141 -5.91 -10.09 9.26
CA THR A 141 -4.62 -10.63 9.72
C THR A 141 -4.06 -11.48 8.59
N VAL A 142 -2.88 -11.13 8.09
CA VAL A 142 -2.26 -11.77 6.92
C VAL A 142 -0.87 -12.29 7.23
N ARG A 143 -0.44 -13.31 6.49
CA ARG A 143 0.92 -13.88 6.59
C ARG A 143 1.50 -14.05 5.19
N PRO A 144 2.69 -13.48 4.90
CA PRO A 144 3.41 -13.77 3.65
C PRO A 144 3.68 -15.26 3.49
N THR A 145 3.45 -15.79 2.30
CA THR A 145 3.82 -17.16 1.92
C THR A 145 5.08 -17.14 1.05
N SER A 146 5.62 -18.31 0.68
CA SER A 146 6.75 -18.38 -0.25
C SER A 146 6.47 -17.85 -1.66
N SER A 147 5.20 -17.57 -2.01
CA SER A 147 4.81 -16.91 -3.26
C SER A 147 4.50 -15.43 -3.09
N TYR A 148 4.81 -14.84 -1.93
CA TYR A 148 4.74 -13.39 -1.73
C TYR A 148 5.71 -12.69 -2.69
N ASP A 149 5.16 -11.76 -3.47
CA ASP A 149 5.87 -11.03 -4.52
C ASP A 149 5.69 -9.53 -4.26
N PRO A 150 6.49 -8.95 -3.34
CA PRO A 150 6.38 -7.52 -3.03
C PRO A 150 6.86 -6.68 -4.21
N ARG A 151 6.30 -5.47 -4.38
CA ARG A 151 6.76 -4.51 -5.40
C ARG A 151 8.24 -4.19 -5.23
N CYS A 152 8.71 -4.14 -3.99
CA CYS A 152 10.10 -3.91 -3.64
C CYS A 152 10.48 -4.75 -2.42
N THR A 153 11.49 -5.61 -2.54
CA THR A 153 11.92 -6.52 -1.47
C THR A 153 12.44 -5.78 -0.24
N CYS A 154 13.21 -4.69 -0.41
CA CYS A 154 13.80 -3.94 0.72
C CYS A 154 12.81 -3.04 1.48
N CYS A 155 11.62 -2.80 0.92
CA CYS A 155 10.58 -1.94 1.49
C CYS A 155 9.18 -2.55 1.32
N ALA A 156 9.10 -3.89 1.37
CA ALA A 156 7.87 -4.64 1.20
C ALA A 156 6.80 -4.21 2.20
N MET A 157 5.52 -4.26 1.79
CA MET A 157 4.41 -4.00 2.71
C MET A 157 4.50 -4.92 3.95
N LEU A 158 4.72 -6.21 3.72
CA LEU A 158 4.82 -7.22 4.76
C LEU A 158 6.29 -7.66 4.93
N PHE A 159 7.13 -6.78 5.47
CA PHE A 159 8.56 -7.07 5.63
C PHE A 159 8.83 -8.06 6.80
N GLY A 160 8.68 -9.36 6.49
CA GLY A 160 9.02 -10.48 7.37
C GLY A 160 10.13 -11.37 6.80
N GLU A 161 10.28 -12.59 7.33
CA GLU A 161 11.32 -13.55 6.91
C GLU A 161 11.32 -13.81 5.40
N VAL A 162 10.14 -13.88 4.77
CA VAL A 162 10.02 -14.10 3.32
C VAL A 162 10.65 -12.95 2.54
N ALA A 163 10.27 -11.70 2.84
CA ALA A 163 10.80 -10.52 2.14
C ALA A 163 12.32 -10.35 2.40
N ALA A 164 12.76 -10.62 3.62
CA ALA A 164 14.19 -10.62 3.97
C ALA A 164 14.96 -11.71 3.20
N GLY A 165 14.38 -12.90 3.02
CA GLY A 165 14.92 -13.97 2.20
C GLY A 165 15.09 -13.55 0.74
N LEU A 166 14.05 -12.99 0.13
CA LEU A 166 14.09 -12.47 -1.24
C LEU A 166 15.17 -11.40 -1.41
N LEU A 167 15.24 -10.44 -0.47
CA LEU A 167 16.26 -9.39 -0.48
C LEU A 167 17.68 -9.96 -0.44
N ARG A 168 17.90 -11.01 0.36
CA ARG A 168 19.20 -11.71 0.44
C ARG A 168 19.54 -12.40 -0.88
N ASP A 169 18.57 -13.09 -1.50
CA ASP A 169 18.75 -13.81 -2.75
C ASP A 169 19.05 -12.88 -3.94
N GLU A 170 18.50 -11.66 -3.90
CA GLU A 170 18.78 -10.58 -4.87
C GLU A 170 20.13 -9.89 -4.65
N GLY A 171 20.85 -10.22 -3.58
CA GLY A 171 22.11 -9.56 -3.22
C GLY A 171 21.93 -8.14 -2.65
N GLY A 172 20.76 -7.84 -2.11
CA GLY A 172 20.44 -6.58 -1.45
C GLY A 172 21.16 -6.38 -0.12
N PRO A 173 20.99 -5.20 0.52
CA PRO A 173 21.53 -4.93 1.84
C PRO A 173 21.04 -5.97 2.85
N GLN A 174 21.96 -6.52 3.65
CA GLN A 174 21.60 -7.46 4.70
C GLN A 174 20.79 -6.70 5.76
N PRO A 175 19.55 -7.11 6.05
CA PRO A 175 18.81 -6.54 7.16
C PRO A 175 19.50 -6.88 8.48
N ASP A 176 19.30 -6.03 9.49
CA ASP A 176 19.79 -6.29 10.84
C ASP A 176 19.27 -7.64 11.35
N GLU A 177 20.12 -8.36 12.10
CA GLU A 177 19.73 -9.61 12.72
C GLU A 177 18.63 -9.36 13.75
N ARG A 178 17.43 -9.87 13.47
CA ARG A 178 16.23 -9.69 14.30
C ARG A 178 15.26 -10.86 14.14
N ALA A 179 14.39 -11.07 15.12
CA ALA A 179 13.21 -11.90 14.95
C ALA A 179 12.15 -11.14 14.14
N TYR A 180 11.71 -11.73 13.02
CA TYR A 180 10.65 -11.17 12.19
C TYR A 180 9.25 -11.48 12.74
N ALA A 181 8.28 -10.62 12.40
CA ALA A 181 6.87 -10.90 12.65
C ALA A 181 6.39 -12.14 11.88
N ASP A 182 5.53 -12.93 12.52
CA ASP A 182 4.93 -14.14 11.93
C ASP A 182 3.69 -13.82 11.09
N SER A 183 3.07 -12.67 11.33
CA SER A 183 1.87 -12.19 10.65
C SER A 183 1.72 -10.69 10.86
N PHE A 184 0.77 -10.09 10.15
CA PHE A 184 0.55 -8.66 10.14
C PHE A 184 -0.94 -8.35 10.22
N ASP A 185 -1.31 -7.39 11.06
CA ASP A 185 -2.64 -6.79 11.07
C ASP A 185 -2.68 -5.61 10.10
N VAL A 186 -3.55 -5.69 9.09
CA VAL A 186 -3.74 -4.65 8.07
C VAL A 186 -5.18 -4.17 8.03
N ALA A 187 -5.41 -2.94 7.56
CA ALA A 187 -6.75 -2.43 7.29
C ALA A 187 -6.78 -1.66 5.98
N LEU A 188 -7.77 -1.96 5.12
CA LEU A 188 -8.00 -1.24 3.87
C LEU A 188 -9.22 -0.32 4.00
N ASP A 189 -9.11 0.93 3.58
CA ASP A 189 -10.25 1.84 3.46
C ASP A 189 -11.16 1.38 2.31
N VAL A 190 -12.46 1.19 2.57
CA VAL A 190 -13.40 0.64 1.59
C VAL A 190 -13.60 1.59 0.40
N GLU A 191 -13.56 2.91 0.62
CA GLU A 191 -13.77 3.89 -0.44
C GLU A 191 -12.58 3.95 -1.40
N THR A 192 -11.35 3.93 -0.88
CA THR A 192 -10.13 4.18 -1.67
C THR A 192 -9.32 2.93 -1.99
N GLY A 193 -9.44 1.86 -1.18
CA GLY A 193 -8.57 0.69 -1.23
C GLY A 193 -7.17 0.91 -0.63
N ILE A 194 -6.87 2.10 -0.08
CA ILE A 194 -5.59 2.41 0.56
C ILE A 194 -5.42 1.58 1.84
N CYS A 195 -4.21 1.09 2.09
CA CYS A 195 -3.87 0.47 3.37
C CYS A 195 -3.74 1.57 4.44
N VAL A 196 -4.72 1.62 5.35
CA VAL A 196 -4.80 2.64 6.40
C VAL A 196 -4.29 2.20 7.76
N ARG A 197 -3.86 0.94 7.86
CA ARG A 197 -3.14 0.43 9.03
C ARG A 197 -2.26 -0.73 8.61
N LEU A 198 -1.06 -0.78 9.19
CA LEU A 198 -0.23 -1.97 9.23
C LEU A 198 0.34 -2.14 10.64
N ARG A 199 0.34 -3.37 11.15
CA ARG A 199 1.01 -3.75 12.40
C ARG A 199 1.71 -5.09 12.26
N GLU A 200 2.96 -5.14 12.69
CA GLU A 200 3.70 -6.37 12.94
C GLU A 200 3.09 -7.13 14.13
N LEU A 201 2.92 -8.45 13.99
CA LEU A 201 2.47 -9.35 15.07
C LEU A 201 3.56 -10.39 15.33
N GLY A 202 4.19 -10.29 16.49
CA GLY A 202 5.38 -11.05 16.88
C GLY A 202 6.68 -10.41 16.41
N GLY A 203 7.80 -11.11 16.63
CA GLY A 203 9.13 -10.59 16.35
C GLY A 203 9.58 -9.48 17.30
N ASP A 204 10.74 -8.89 17.00
CA ASP A 204 11.35 -7.84 17.84
C ASP A 204 10.65 -6.48 17.70
N ASN A 205 9.87 -6.30 16.63
CA ASN A 205 9.14 -5.07 16.30
C ASN A 205 7.62 -5.23 16.51
N ASP A 206 7.17 -6.13 17.40
CA ASP A 206 5.75 -6.36 17.66
C ASP A 206 4.99 -5.04 17.91
N GLY A 207 3.90 -4.84 17.17
CA GLY A 207 3.10 -3.62 17.21
C GLY A 207 3.66 -2.42 16.44
N ALA A 208 4.80 -2.55 15.73
CA ALA A 208 5.31 -1.54 14.82
C ALA A 208 4.55 -1.52 13.48
N GLY A 209 4.62 -0.40 12.75
CA GLY A 209 3.98 -0.20 11.45
C GLY A 209 3.54 1.24 11.25
N PHE A 210 2.34 1.45 10.71
CA PHE A 210 1.79 2.79 10.49
C PHE A 210 0.26 2.85 10.61
N ASP A 211 -0.28 4.03 10.89
CA ASP A 211 -1.69 4.37 10.67
C ASP A 211 -1.81 5.46 9.61
N VAL A 212 -2.94 5.46 8.89
CA VAL A 212 -3.32 6.55 8.00
C VAL A 212 -4.71 7.06 8.36
N THR A 213 -4.85 8.38 8.39
CA THR A 213 -6.15 9.05 8.39
C THR A 213 -6.35 9.76 7.07
N ILE A 214 -7.46 9.49 6.40
CA ILE A 214 -7.84 10.14 5.13
C ILE A 214 -8.76 11.31 5.45
N ALA A 215 -8.36 12.53 5.09
CA ALA A 215 -9.11 13.76 5.33
C ALA A 215 -10.04 14.12 4.17
N ALA A 216 -9.60 13.88 2.92
CA ALA A 216 -10.39 14.16 1.73
C ALA A 216 -10.02 13.21 0.58
N VAL A 217 -10.99 12.94 -0.30
CA VAL A 217 -10.81 12.09 -1.49
C VAL A 217 -11.53 12.75 -2.67
N THR A 218 -10.89 12.75 -3.83
CA THR A 218 -11.57 12.92 -5.12
C THR A 218 -11.67 11.55 -5.78
N PRO A 219 -12.87 10.96 -5.90
CA PRO A 219 -13.06 9.68 -6.56
C PRO A 219 -12.63 9.69 -8.03
N ALA A 220 -12.37 8.50 -8.58
CA ALA A 220 -11.99 8.31 -9.98
C ALA A 220 -13.13 8.57 -10.98
#